data_AF-A0A8S1QH05-F1
#
_entry.id   AF-A0A8S1QH05-F1
#
_cell.length_a   1.000
_cell.length_b   1.000
_cell.length_c   1.000
_cell.angle_alpha   90.00
_cell.angle_beta   90.00
_cell.angle_gamma   90.00
#
_symmetry.space_group_name_H-M   'P 1'
#
loop_
_entity.id
_entity.type
_entity.pdbx_description
1 polymer ?
#
loop_
_entity_poly.entity_id
_entity_poly.type
_entity_poly.pdbx_seq_one_letter_code
_entity_poly.pdbx_strand_id
1 'polypeptide(L)'
;MQNSDNSDECYSDDQQESPRFLYNFKEINLQNKTLLAEIRIICKNLIYVIGLAPSIAKEDLLKKPEYFGQYGQIQKLIVIQSNTFNPPSHAAYITYRNEQEASLAILVIIIFKIYGV
;
A
#
# COMPACT_ATOMS: atom_id res chain seq x y z
N MET A 1 9.74 59.24 -24.50
CA MET A 1 9.60 59.57 -23.07
C MET A 1 8.77 58.48 -22.44
N GLN A 2 9.38 57.74 -21.52
CA GLN A 2 8.79 56.65 -20.77
C GLN A 2 7.72 57.20 -19.82
N ASN A 3 6.57 56.52 -19.73
CA ASN A 3 5.73 56.53 -18.54
C ASN A 3 5.73 55.12 -17.98
N SER A 4 6.61 54.93 -17.02
CA SER A 4 6.55 53.91 -15.97
C SER A 4 5.37 54.22 -15.05
N ASP A 5 4.48 53.25 -14.81
CA ASP A 5 3.69 53.17 -13.58
C ASP A 5 3.09 51.76 -13.41
N ASN A 6 3.27 51.23 -12.19
CA ASN A 6 2.62 50.09 -11.52
C ASN A 6 3.05 48.68 -11.96
N SER A 7 3.96 47.99 -11.26
CA SER A 7 4.01 47.50 -9.87
C SER A 7 3.35 46.13 -9.69
N ASP A 8 4.21 45.13 -9.49
CA ASP A 8 4.05 43.95 -8.64
C ASP A 8 2.78 43.11 -8.78
N GLU A 9 2.86 42.06 -9.60
CA GLU A 9 2.26 40.78 -9.21
C GLU A 9 3.39 39.74 -9.09
N CYS A 10 3.97 39.71 -7.89
CA CYS A 10 4.74 38.56 -7.41
C CYS A 10 3.80 37.34 -7.43
N TYR A 11 4.12 36.35 -8.27
CA TYR A 11 3.57 35.00 -8.15
C TYR A 11 3.90 34.48 -6.76
N SER A 12 2.94 34.64 -5.86
CA SER A 12 3.01 34.13 -4.50
C SER A 12 2.69 32.65 -4.58
N ASP A 13 3.64 31.84 -5.02
CA ASP A 13 3.52 30.38 -4.99
C ASP A 13 4.08 29.85 -3.65
N ASP A 14 3.60 30.46 -2.56
CA ASP A 14 3.60 29.83 -1.25
C ASP A 14 2.34 28.95 -1.17
N GLN A 15 2.28 27.93 -2.02
CA GLN A 15 1.58 26.72 -1.62
C GLN A 15 2.38 26.14 -0.46
N GLN A 16 2.07 26.57 0.76
CA GLN A 16 2.26 25.73 1.92
C GLN A 16 1.54 24.42 1.59
N GLU A 17 2.27 23.42 1.08
CA GLU A 17 1.79 22.04 0.99
C GLU A 17 1.48 21.66 2.44
N SER A 18 0.21 21.83 2.82
CA SER A 18 -0.32 21.35 4.07
C SER A 18 0.07 19.87 4.17
N PRO A 19 0.64 19.42 5.30
CA PRO A 19 1.13 18.07 5.42
C PRO A 19 -0.02 17.12 5.10
N ARG A 20 0.13 16.33 4.05
CA ARG A 20 -0.91 15.39 3.60
C ARG A 20 -1.25 14.47 4.76
N PHE A 21 -2.36 14.77 5.42
CA PHE A 21 -2.78 14.06 6.62
C PHE A 21 -3.01 12.59 6.29
N LEU A 22 -2.56 11.74 7.21
CA LEU A 22 -2.65 10.30 7.09
C LEU A 22 -3.94 9.86 7.75
N TYR A 23 -4.92 9.43 6.95
CA TYR A 23 -6.22 9.06 7.46
C TYR A 23 -6.33 7.55 7.59
N ASN A 24 -6.98 7.10 8.66
CA ASN A 24 -7.51 5.75 8.70
C ASN A 24 -8.73 5.68 7.78
N PHE A 25 -8.88 4.59 7.02
CA PHE A 25 -10.07 4.40 6.17
C PHE A 25 -11.39 4.56 6.95
N LYS A 26 -11.40 4.20 8.24
CA LYS A 26 -12.57 4.33 9.11
C LYS A 26 -12.97 5.77 9.43
N GLU A 27 -12.05 6.73 9.28
CA GLU A 27 -12.24 8.13 9.68
C GLU A 27 -12.62 9.03 8.49
N ILE A 28 -12.61 8.51 7.26
CA ILE A 28 -12.88 9.30 6.06
C ILE A 28 -14.39 9.39 5.83
N ASN A 29 -14.92 10.61 5.89
CA ASN A 29 -16.27 10.91 5.41
C ASN A 29 -16.22 11.27 3.91
N LEU A 30 -16.78 10.39 3.07
CA LEU A 30 -16.66 10.43 1.60
C LEU A 30 -17.46 11.56 0.90
N GLN A 31 -18.15 12.41 1.65
CA GLN A 31 -19.03 13.45 1.10
C GLN A 31 -18.27 14.70 0.61
N ASN A 32 -17.04 14.94 1.09
CA ASN A 32 -16.26 16.12 0.71
C ASN A 32 -15.27 15.81 -0.43
N LYS A 33 -15.69 16.10 -1.67
CA LYS A 33 -14.89 15.83 -2.88
C LYS A 33 -13.53 16.52 -2.93
N THR A 34 -13.40 17.69 -2.32
CA THR A 34 -12.13 18.43 -2.24
C THR A 34 -11.12 17.73 -1.33
N LEU A 35 -11.58 17.16 -0.21
CA LEU A 35 -10.76 16.43 0.75
C LEU A 35 -10.13 15.17 0.13
N LEU A 36 -10.84 14.51 -0.80
CA LEU A 36 -10.37 13.26 -1.44
C LEU A 36 -9.08 13.45 -2.25
N ALA A 37 -8.81 14.66 -2.76
CA ALA A 37 -7.58 14.95 -3.50
C ALA A 37 -6.34 15.05 -2.59
N GLU A 38 -6.54 15.36 -1.30
CA GLU A 38 -5.47 15.58 -0.32
C GLU A 38 -5.24 14.38 0.62
N ILE A 39 -6.21 13.48 0.71
CA ILE A 39 -6.15 12.33 1.62
C ILE A 39 -5.08 11.32 1.18
N ARG A 40 -4.21 10.95 2.12
CA ARG A 40 -3.39 9.73 2.04
C ARG A 40 -3.91 8.70 3.02
N ILE A 41 -4.14 7.47 2.55
CA ILE A 41 -4.63 6.36 3.39
C ILE A 41 -3.46 5.48 3.80
N ILE A 42 -3.36 5.17 5.09
CA ILE A 42 -2.39 4.19 5.60
C ILE A 42 -3.10 2.89 5.99
N CYS A 43 -2.69 1.79 5.36
CA CYS A 43 -3.14 0.44 5.68
C CYS A 43 -1.96 -0.38 6.24
N LYS A 44 -1.76 -0.36 7.56
CA LYS A 44 -0.60 -1.04 8.19
C LYS A 44 -0.77 -2.55 8.35
N ASN A 45 -1.98 -3.08 8.19
CA ASN A 45 -2.29 -4.51 8.23
C ASN A 45 -2.36 -5.15 6.83
N LEU A 46 -1.99 -4.42 5.78
CA LEU A 46 -1.99 -4.89 4.39
C LEU A 46 -0.56 -5.20 3.94
N ILE A 47 -0.36 -6.40 3.42
CA ILE A 47 0.90 -6.84 2.81
C ILE A 47 0.71 -6.98 1.30
N TYR A 48 1.69 -6.50 0.55
CA TYR A 48 1.83 -6.78 -0.87
C TYR A 48 2.98 -7.75 -1.10
N VAL A 49 2.65 -8.93 -1.63
CA VAL A 49 3.60 -10.00 -1.91
C VAL A 49 3.77 -10.10 -3.42
N ILE A 50 5.02 -10.17 -3.89
CA ILE A 50 5.38 -10.36 -5.29
C ILE A 50 6.29 -11.59 -5.43
N GLY A 51 6.45 -12.11 -6.65
CA GLY A 51 7.34 -13.26 -6.85
C GLY A 51 6.67 -14.60 -6.59
N LEU A 52 5.34 -14.66 -6.51
CA LEU A 52 4.64 -15.92 -6.24
C LEU A 52 4.65 -16.80 -7.49
N ALA A 53 5.10 -18.04 -7.33
CA ALA A 53 5.02 -19.02 -8.39
C ALA A 53 3.54 -19.33 -8.72
N PRO A 54 3.18 -19.55 -10.00
CA PRO A 54 1.79 -19.78 -10.41
C PRO A 54 1.14 -21.00 -9.71
N SER A 55 1.95 -22.01 -9.35
CA SER A 55 1.47 -23.20 -8.63
C SER A 55 0.92 -22.88 -7.24
N ILE A 56 1.49 -21.89 -6.56
CA ILE A 56 1.12 -21.50 -5.19
C ILE A 56 0.22 -20.27 -5.13
N ALA A 57 0.08 -19.52 -6.22
CA ALA A 57 -0.71 -18.29 -6.32
C ALA A 57 -2.22 -18.56 -6.34
N LYS A 58 -2.73 -19.25 -5.32
CA LYS A 58 -4.15 -19.58 -5.12
C LYS A 58 -4.57 -19.15 -3.74
N GLU A 59 -5.73 -18.50 -3.66
CA GLU A 59 -6.20 -17.91 -2.41
C GLU A 59 -6.36 -18.94 -1.27
N ASP A 60 -7.01 -20.08 -1.56
CA ASP A 60 -7.22 -21.13 -0.58
C ASP A 60 -5.92 -21.73 -0.06
N LEU A 61 -4.89 -21.79 -0.91
CA LEU A 61 -3.59 -22.33 -0.53
C LEU A 61 -2.82 -21.33 0.35
N LEU A 62 -2.75 -20.07 -0.07
CA LEU A 62 -2.04 -19.03 0.67
C LEU A 62 -2.65 -18.77 2.05
N LYS A 63 -3.96 -19.00 2.21
CA LYS A 63 -4.66 -18.90 3.50
C LYS A 63 -4.31 -20.01 4.49
N LYS A 64 -3.76 -21.13 4.03
CA LYS A 64 -3.46 -22.26 4.90
C LYS A 64 -2.35 -21.92 5.91
N PRO A 65 -2.33 -22.59 7.08
CA PRO A 65 -1.29 -22.39 8.08
C PRO A 65 0.11 -22.63 7.52
N GLU A 66 0.30 -23.53 6.56
CA GLU A 66 1.63 -23.79 5.97
C GLU A 66 2.19 -22.61 5.16
N TYR A 67 1.38 -21.59 4.85
CA TYR A 67 1.76 -20.42 4.05
C TYR A 67 1.64 -19.10 4.82
N PHE A 68 0.64 -18.27 4.53
CA PHE A 68 0.45 -16.98 5.20
C PHE A 68 -0.47 -17.11 6.42
N GLY A 69 -1.23 -18.20 6.55
CA GLY A 69 -2.10 -18.43 7.70
C GLY A 69 -1.37 -18.58 9.04
N GLN A 70 -0.09 -19.02 9.05
CA GLN A 70 0.70 -19.13 10.28
C GLN A 70 0.97 -17.80 10.98
N TYR A 71 0.96 -16.68 10.24
CA TYR A 71 1.36 -15.38 10.80
C TYR A 71 0.20 -14.63 11.46
N GLY A 72 -1.04 -15.07 11.24
CA GLY A 72 -2.22 -14.48 11.85
C GLY A 72 -3.49 -14.69 11.05
N GLN A 73 -4.58 -14.09 11.51
CA GLN A 73 -5.88 -14.26 10.87
C GLN A 73 -6.03 -13.34 9.65
N ILE A 74 -6.09 -13.94 8.47
CA ILE A 74 -6.33 -13.23 7.21
C ILE A 74 -7.80 -12.82 7.10
N GLN A 75 -8.07 -11.51 7.00
CA GLN A 75 -9.41 -10.95 6.73
C GLN A 75 -9.75 -10.98 5.24
N LYS A 76 -8.78 -10.65 4.38
CA LYS A 76 -8.97 -10.61 2.93
C LYS A 76 -7.67 -11.02 2.24
N LEU A 77 -7.79 -11.80 1.18
CA LEU A 77 -6.67 -12.12 0.30
C LEU A 77 -7.12 -11.94 -1.15
N ILE A 78 -6.33 -11.23 -1.94
CA ILE A 78 -6.57 -11.07 -3.38
C ILE A 78 -5.30 -11.51 -4.09
N VAL A 79 -5.42 -12.46 -5.02
CA VAL A 79 -4.32 -12.81 -5.93
C VAL A 79 -4.44 -11.99 -7.20
N ILE A 80 -3.34 -11.35 -7.57
CA ILE A 80 -3.17 -10.65 -8.85
C ILE A 80 -2.39 -11.59 -9.76
N GLN A 81 -3.06 -12.04 -10.81
CA GLN A 81 -2.42 -12.87 -11.82
C GLN A 81 -1.77 -12.00 -12.87
N SER A 82 -0.46 -12.15 -13.06
CA SER A 82 0.27 -11.50 -14.13
C SER A 82 1.08 -12.52 -14.91
N ASN A 83 0.78 -12.64 -16.19
CA ASN A 83 1.55 -13.45 -17.14
C ASN A 83 2.58 -12.60 -17.90
N THR A 84 2.84 -11.36 -17.46
CA THR A 84 3.75 -10.45 -18.16
C THR A 84 5.23 -10.79 -17.97
N PHE A 85 5.55 -11.59 -16.96
CA PHE A 85 6.91 -12.00 -16.64
C PHE A 85 7.21 -13.40 -17.20
N ASN A 86 8.44 -13.65 -17.63
CA ASN A 86 8.94 -14.98 -18.00
C ASN A 86 10.15 -15.32 -17.12
N PRO A 87 10.04 -16.25 -16.15
CA PRO A 87 8.86 -17.06 -15.85
C PRO A 87 7.70 -16.25 -15.24
N PRO A 88 6.44 -16.70 -15.42
CA PRO A 88 5.26 -16.02 -14.90
C PRO A 88 5.31 -15.92 -13.38
N SER A 89 5.02 -14.73 -12.87
CA SER A 89 5.10 -14.39 -11.46
C SER A 89 3.88 -13.60 -11.05
N HIS A 90 3.23 -14.08 -10.00
CA HIS A 90 1.99 -13.53 -9.49
C HIS A 90 2.27 -12.66 -8.26
N ALA A 91 1.29 -11.83 -7.92
CA ALA A 91 1.32 -11.03 -6.71
C ALA A 91 0.08 -11.27 -5.87
N ALA A 92 0.11 -10.89 -4.59
CA ALA A 92 -1.03 -10.99 -3.71
C ALA A 92 -1.10 -9.80 -2.75
N TYR A 93 -2.32 -9.35 -2.50
CA TYR A 93 -2.65 -8.46 -1.39
C TYR A 93 -3.24 -9.28 -0.26
N ILE A 94 -2.64 -9.18 0.93
CA ILE A 94 -3.06 -9.93 2.11
C ILE A 94 -3.37 -8.93 3.22
N THR A 95 -4.63 -8.89 3.65
CA THR A 95 -5.08 -8.05 4.77
C THR A 95 -5.25 -8.93 5.99
N TYR A 96 -4.43 -8.70 7.02
CA TYR A 96 -4.56 -9.37 8.32
C TYR A 96 -5.57 -8.68 9.21
N ARG A 97 -5.93 -9.33 10.31
CA ARG A 97 -6.83 -8.72 11.29
C ARG A 97 -6.18 -7.54 11.97
N ASN A 98 -4.91 -7.68 12.34
CA ASN A 98 -4.17 -6.65 13.07
C ASN A 98 -2.84 -6.32 12.37
N GLU A 99 -2.32 -5.12 12.63
CA GLU A 99 -1.00 -4.68 12.13
C GLU A 99 0.16 -5.54 12.66
N GLN A 100 0.05 -6.04 13.89
CA GLN A 100 1.07 -6.89 14.51
C GLN A 100 1.26 -8.20 13.72
N GLU A 101 0.17 -8.85 13.31
CA GLU A 101 0.20 -10.07 12.48
C GLU A 101 0.86 -9.81 11.12
N ALA A 102 0.52 -8.68 10.50
CA ALA A 102 1.12 -8.29 9.23
C ALA A 102 2.64 -8.03 9.38
N SER A 103 3.04 -7.37 10.47
CA SER A 103 4.44 -7.08 10.78
C SER A 103 5.24 -8.37 11.00
N LEU A 104 4.67 -9.35 11.70
CA LEU A 104 5.29 -10.67 11.90
C LEU A 104 5.50 -11.39 10.57
N ALA A 105 4.49 -11.41 9.70
CA ALA A 105 4.60 -12.03 8.38
C ALA A 105 5.72 -11.40 7.55
N ILE A 106 5.83 -10.07 7.53
CA ILE A 106 6.90 -9.36 6.82
C ILE A 106 8.26 -9.71 7.42
N LEU A 107 8.39 -9.65 8.75
CA LEU A 107 9.66 -9.89 9.44
C LEU A 107 10.20 -11.30 9.17
N VAL A 108 9.37 -12.33 9.30
CA VAL A 108 9.80 -13.72 9.12
C VAL A 108 10.19 -13.99 7.66
N ILE A 109 9.42 -13.47 6.69
CA ILE A 109 9.72 -13.64 5.27
C ILE A 109 11.04 -12.95 4.89
N ILE A 110 11.30 -11.75 5.42
CA ILE A 110 12.56 -11.04 5.17
C ILE A 110 13.75 -11.82 5.75
N ILE A 111 13.63 -12.35 6.96
CA ILE A 111 14.69 -13.15 7.59
C ILE A 111 15.00 -14.40 6.76
N PHE A 112 13.98 -15.13 6.28
CA PHE A 112 14.19 -16.31 5.43
C PHE A 112 14.93 -15.98 4.12
N LYS A 113 14.68 -14.79 3.54
CA LYS A 113 15.34 -14.32 2.31
C LYS A 113 16.81 -13.93 2.55
N ILE A 114 17.13 -13.35 3.72
CA ILE A 114 18.48 -12.84 4.04
C ILE A 114 19.41 -13.95 4.54
N TYR A 115 18.88 -14.89 5.33
CA TYR A 115 19.66 -15.98 5.93
C TYR A 115 19.53 -17.31 5.16
N GLY A 116 19.05 -17.27 3.92
CA GLY A 116 18.68 -18.45 3.14
C GLY A 116 19.79 -19.49 3.00
N VAL A 117 19.49 -20.69 3.52
CA VAL A 117 20.04 -22.00 3.14
C VAL A 117 19.37 -22.47 1.85
#